data_AF-A0A963MDF0-F1
#
_entry.id   AF-A0A963MDF0-F1
#
_cell.length_a   1.000
_cell.length_b   1.000
_cell.length_c   1.000
_cell.angle_alpha   90.00
_cell.angle_beta   90.00
_cell.angle_gamma   90.00
#
_symmetry.space_group_name_H-M   'P 1'
#
loop_
_entity.id
_entity.type
_entity.pdbx_description
1 polymer ?
#
loop_
_entity_poly.entity_id
_entity_poly.type
_entity_poly.pdbx_seq_one_letter_code
_entity_poly.pdbx_strand_id
1 'polypeptide(L)' 'MNAKATATPDVWLASQEKTGQTDDLRIKEIGVLPPPEHLIRFFPIRGTAVEGLIANTRKAIGRSLQG' A
#
# COMPACT_ATOMS: atom_id res chain seq x y z
N MET A 1 28.76 4.21 -0.57
CA MET A 1 28.27 3.76 -1.90
C MET A 1 26.81 3.37 -1.73
N ASN A 2 25.87 4.14 -2.28
CA ASN A 2 24.44 3.86 -2.15
C ASN A 2 24.01 3.13 -3.43
N ALA A 3 23.71 1.83 -3.32
CA ALA A 3 23.25 1.04 -4.46
C ALA A 3 21.90 1.61 -4.94
N LYS A 4 21.89 2.09 -6.19
CA LYS A 4 20.70 2.57 -6.89
C LYS A 4 19.74 1.38 -6.98
N ALA A 5 18.64 1.42 -6.24
CA ALA A 5 17.60 0.40 -6.34
C ALA A 5 16.94 0.54 -7.72
N THR A 6 17.30 -0.34 -8.65
CA THR A 6 16.58 -0.50 -9.91
C THR A 6 15.22 -1.12 -9.58
N ALA A 7 14.22 -0.27 -9.32
CA ALA A 7 12.84 -0.70 -9.24
C ALA A 7 12.42 -1.14 -10.65
N THR A 8 12.23 -2.43 -10.87
CA THR A 8 11.62 -2.98 -12.09
C THR A 8 10.20 -2.41 -12.24
N PRO A 9 9.93 -1.51 -13.20
CA PRO A 9 8.61 -0.91 -13.37
C PRO A 9 7.61 -1.85 -14.05
N ASP A 10 8.09 -2.93 -14.66
CA ASP A 10 7.38 -3.71 -15.68
C ASP A 10 6.21 -4.56 -15.17
N VAL A 11 6.21 -5.00 -13.90
CA VAL A 11 5.20 -5.95 -13.40
C VAL A 11 3.84 -5.29 -13.10
N TRP A 12 3.82 -3.98 -12.84
CA TRP A 12 2.60 -3.23 -12.49
C TRP A 12 1.79 -2.77 -13.70
N LEU A 13 2.40 -2.78 -14.89
CA LEU A 13 1.73 -2.51 -16.16
C LEU A 13 1.12 -3.79 -16.77
N ALA A 14 0.81 -4.81 -15.97
CA ALA A 14 0.06 -5.96 -16.44
C ALA A 14 -1.22 -5.46 -17.11
N SER A 15 -1.28 -5.71 -18.41
CA SER A 15 -2.25 -5.22 -19.38
C SER A 15 -3.68 -5.28 -18.85
N GLN A 16 -4.34 -4.13 -18.85
CA GLN A 16 -5.79 -4.00 -18.67
C GLN A 16 -6.49 -4.56 -19.92
N GLU A 17 -6.51 -5.88 -20.06
CA GLU A 17 -7.26 -6.52 -21.14
C GLU A 17 -8.76 -6.47 -20.80
N LYS A 18 -9.53 -5.77 -21.63
CA LYS A 18 -10.99 -5.79 -21.51
C LYS A 18 -11.50 -7.23 -21.63
N THR A 19 -12.24 -7.66 -20.63
CA THR A 19 -12.69 -9.05 -20.52
C THR A 19 -13.99 -9.32 -21.29
N GLY A 20 -14.65 -8.27 -21.79
CA GLY A 20 -15.91 -8.38 -22.53
C GLY A 20 -16.32 -7.11 -23.27
N GLN A 21 -17.38 -7.22 -24.08
CA GLN A 21 -17.86 -6.12 -24.95
C GLN A 21 -18.43 -4.92 -24.18
N THR A 22 -18.97 -5.15 -22.99
CA THR A 22 -19.55 -4.10 -22.14
C THR A 22 -18.62 -3.70 -20.99
N ASP A 23 -17.36 -4.12 -21.03
CA ASP A 23 -16.38 -3.81 -19.99
C ASP A 23 -15.88 -2.37 -20.11
N ASP A 24 -15.69 -1.72 -18.95
CA ASP A 24 -15.19 -0.35 -18.82
C ASP A 24 -15.93 0.74 -19.63
N LEU A 25 -17.21 0.55 -19.96
CA LEU A 25 -17.97 1.49 -20.82
C LEU A 25 -18.05 2.94 -20.30
N ARG A 26 -17.80 3.15 -19.00
CA ARG A 26 -17.81 4.47 -18.34
C ARG A 26 -16.52 4.78 -17.57
N ILE A 27 -15.48 3.98 -17.73
CA ILE A 27 -14.19 4.21 -17.07
C ILE A 27 -13.35 5.11 -17.97
N LYS A 28 -12.94 6.26 -17.44
CA LYS A 28 -12.10 7.24 -18.17
C LYS A 28 -10.64 6.79 -18.24
N GLU A 29 -10.13 6.27 -17.14
CA GLU A 29 -8.74 5.86 -16.99
C GLU A 29 -8.61 4.93 -15.78
N ILE A 30 -7.72 3.94 -15.87
CA ILE A 30 -7.32 3.09 -14.76
C ILE A 30 -5.87 3.42 -14.40
N GLY A 31 -5.70 4.13 -13.29
CA GLY A 31 -4.39 4.41 -12.72
C GLY A 31 -3.94 3.26 -11.83
N VAL A 32 -2.79 2.67 -12.13
CA VAL A 32 -2.23 1.62 -11.27
C VAL A 32 -1.61 2.25 -10.02
N LEU A 33 -2.02 1.76 -8.86
CA LEU A 33 -1.43 2.15 -7.59
C LEU A 33 -0.17 1.33 -7.32
N PRO A 34 0.87 1.91 -6.71
CA PRO A 34 2.04 1.17 -6.28
C PRO A 34 1.65 0.10 -5.24
N PRO A 35 2.39 -1.02 -5.18
CA PRO A 35 2.19 -2.06 -4.17
C PRO A 35 2.22 -1.48 -2.76
N PRO A 36 1.43 -2.04 -1.81
CA PRO A 36 1.56 -1.69 -0.40
C PRO A 36 3.00 -1.83 0.13
N GLU A 37 3.76 -2.82 -0.37
CA GLU A 37 5.15 -3.08 0.00
C GLU A 37 6.06 -1.88 -0.31
N HIS A 38 5.75 -1.12 -1.36
CA HIS A 38 6.48 0.10 -1.71
C HIS A 38 6.31 1.15 -0.61
N LEU A 39 5.06 1.40 -0.20
CA LEU A 39 4.77 2.41 0.83
C LEU A 39 5.45 2.05 2.16
N ILE A 40 5.38 0.78 2.57
CA ILE A 40 6.00 0.30 3.81
C ILE A 40 7.52 0.44 3.76
N ARG A 41 8.16 0.21 2.60
CA ARG A 41 9.62 0.31 2.43
C ARG A 41 10.11 1.75 2.52
N PHE A 42 9.39 2.73 1.97
CA PHE A 42 9.81 4.14 1.98
C PHE A 42 9.40 4.89 3.24
N PHE A 43 8.35 4.44 3.93
CA PHE A 43 7.88 5.02 5.18
C PHE A 43 7.86 3.98 6.32
N PRO A 44 9.03 3.43 6.69
CA PRO A 44 9.09 2.40 7.72
C PRO A 44 8.79 3.01 9.10
N ILE A 45 7.89 2.38 9.85
CA ILE A 45 7.64 2.73 11.26
C ILE A 45 8.29 1.76 12.24
N ARG A 46 8.86 0.65 11.76
CA ARG A 46 9.50 -0.37 12.62
C ARG A 46 10.63 0.24 13.45
N GLY A 47 10.60 0.02 14.75
CA GLY A 47 11.59 0.52 15.71
C GLY A 47 11.49 2.02 15.98
N THR A 48 10.49 2.71 15.41
CA THR A 48 10.25 4.14 15.68
C THR A 48 9.33 4.32 16.88
N ALA A 49 9.35 5.50 17.50
CA ALA A 49 8.40 5.85 18.57
C ALA A 49 6.93 5.77 18.12
N VAL A 50 6.67 5.97 16.81
CA VAL A 50 5.31 5.91 16.22
C VAL A 50 4.74 4.50 16.31
N GLU A 51 5.53 3.46 16.07
CA GLU A 51 5.08 2.08 16.22
C GLU A 51 4.66 1.79 17.68
N GLY A 52 5.46 2.25 18.65
CA GLY A 52 5.13 2.14 20.07
C GLY A 52 3.83 2.88 20.44
N LEU A 53 3.67 4.11 19.96
CA LEU A 53 2.45 4.90 20.15
C LEU A 53 1.22 4.17 19.59
N ILE A 54 1.29 3.68 18.35
CA ILE A 54 0.18 2.96 17.70
C ILE A 54 -0.18 1.70 18.51
N ALA A 55 0.80 0.91 18.94
CA ALA A 55 0.56 -0.31 19.72
C ALA A 55 -0.12 0.01 21.06
N ASN A 56 0.34 1.04 21.76
CA ASN A 56 -0.23 1.44 23.06
C ASN A 56 -1.65 1.97 22.92
N THR A 57 -1.91 2.81 21.91
CA THR A 57 -3.24 3.35 21.64
C THR A 57 -4.23 2.24 21.28
N ARG A 58 -3.84 1.27 20.44
CA ARG A 58 -4.69 0.12 20.11
C ARG A 58 -5.06 -0.70 21.35
N LYS A 59 -4.10 -0.94 22.25
CA LYS A 59 -4.36 -1.61 23.54
C LYS A 59 -5.32 -0.80 24.42
N ALA A 60 -5.13 0.51 24.50
CA ALA A 60 -6.00 1.38 25.29
C ALA A 60 -7.45 1.36 24.79
N ILE A 61 -7.65 1.50 23.48
CA ILE A 61 -8.97 1.38 22.84
C ILE A 61 -9.57 0.00 23.09
N GLY A 62 -8.76 -1.06 22.95
CA GLY A 62 -9.19 -2.43 23.23
C GLY A 62 -9.72 -2.58 24.66
N ARG A 63 -9.05 -2.01 25.65
CA ARG A 63 -9.53 -1.98 27.04
C ARG A 63 -10.85 -1.22 27.17
N SER A 64 -10.96 -0.02 26.57
CA SER A 64 -12.20 0.77 26.61
C SER A 64 -13.39 0.07 25.97
N LEU A 65 -13.17 -0.75 24.93
CA LEU A 65 -14.22 -1.56 24.31
C LEU A 65 -14.58 -2.81 25.13
N GLN A 66 -13.71 -3.22 26.05
CA GLN A 66 -13.89 -4.42 26.89
C GLN A 66 -14.41 -4.10 28.30
N GLY A 67 -14.45 -2.83 28.73
CA GLY A 67 -14.98 -2.39 30.03
C GLY A 67 -14.22 -1.22 30.63
#